data_AF-A0A1I0Y9M4-F1
#
_entry.id   AF-A0A1I0Y9M4-F1
#
_cell.length_a   1.000
_cell.length_b   1.000
_cell.length_c   1.000
_cell.angle_alpha   90.00
_cell.angle_beta   90.00
_cell.angle_gamma   90.00
#
_symmetry.space_group_name_H-M   'P 1'
#
loop_
_entity.id
_entity.type
_entity.pdbx_description
1 polymer ?
#
loop_
_entity_poly.entity_id
_entity_poly.type
_entity_poly.pdbx_seq_one_letter_code
_entity_poly.pdbx_strand_id
1 'polypeptide(L)'
;MIMRKTVYFLLIAISILGTLVTPYGIVNTMVSLKYETENINDCVSNVNGINLCDTIRNLKIIFVFCLVLLVFLIYFRKKILNPKSNAE
;
A
#
# COMPACT_ATOMS: atom_id res chain seq x y z
N MET A 1 -2.48 -15.26 23.01
CA MET A 1 -3.16 -15.87 21.84
C MET A 1 -4.12 -14.90 21.14
N ILE A 2 -4.96 -14.18 21.89
CA ILE A 2 -5.89 -13.15 21.36
C ILE A 2 -5.13 -12.01 20.65
N MET A 3 -4.10 -11.43 21.29
CA MET A 3 -3.32 -10.32 20.71
C MET A 3 -2.69 -10.67 19.35
N ARG A 4 -2.20 -11.90 19.17
CA ARG A 4 -1.62 -12.36 17.89
C ARG A 4 -2.65 -12.46 16.78
N LYS A 5 -3.87 -12.91 17.09
CA LYS A 5 -4.99 -12.93 16.14
C LYS A 5 -5.44 -11.52 15.78
N THR A 6 -5.58 -10.65 16.78
CA THR A 6 -5.94 -9.23 16.56
C THR A 6 -4.92 -8.53 15.66
N VAL A 7 -3.62 -8.67 15.95
CA VAL A 7 -2.56 -8.09 15.11
C VAL A 7 -2.61 -8.64 13.69
N TYR A 8 -2.81 -9.95 13.51
CA TYR A 8 -2.95 -10.54 12.18
C TYR A 8 -4.12 -9.95 11.38
N PHE A 9 -5.30 -9.84 11.99
CA PHE A 9 -6.47 -9.26 11.33
C PHE A 9 -6.30 -7.76 11.07
N LEU A 10 -5.65 -7.02 11.97
CA LEU A 10 -5.30 -5.62 11.74
C LEU A 10 -4.36 -5.46 10.54
N LEU A 11 -3.33 -6.29 10.42
CA LEU A 11 -2.42 -6.25 9.28
C LEU A 11 -3.14 -6.56 7.95
N ILE A 12 -4.06 -7.52 7.96
CA ILE A 12 -4.91 -7.78 6.79
C ILE A 12 -5.77 -6.56 6.45
N ALA A 13 -6.46 -6.00 7.45
CA ALA A 13 -7.34 -4.85 7.23
C ALA A 13 -6.57 -3.64 6.67
N ILE A 14 -5.40 -3.33 7.25
CA ILE A 14 -4.50 -2.27 6.77
C ILE A 14 -4.05 -2.56 5.34
N SER A 15 -3.68 -3.81 5.02
CA SER A 15 -3.21 -4.16 3.68
C SER A 15 -4.32 -4.07 2.63
N ILE A 16 -5.55 -4.48 2.96
CA ILE A 16 -6.72 -4.31 2.09
C ILE A 16 -7.00 -2.83 1.89
N LEU A 17 -7.05 -2.06 2.97
CA LEU A 17 -7.31 -0.61 2.91
C LEU A 17 -6.25 0.10 2.07
N GLY A 18 -4.96 -0.21 2.29
CA GLY A 18 -3.85 0.33 1.49
C GLY A 18 -3.97 -0.01 0.02
N THR A 19 -4.37 -1.24 -0.31
CA THR A 19 -4.60 -1.68 -1.70
C THR A 19 -5.74 -0.91 -2.38
N LEU A 20 -6.79 -0.52 -1.63
CA LEU A 20 -7.90 0.26 -2.17
C LEU A 20 -7.59 1.76 -2.29
N VAL A 21 -6.87 2.32 -1.30
CA VAL A 21 -6.57 3.76 -1.23
C VAL A 21 -5.44 4.17 -2.18
N THR A 22 -4.43 3.31 -2.36
CA THR A 22 -3.26 3.69 -3.19
C THR A 22 -3.59 3.91 -4.67
N PRO A 23 -4.45 3.13 -5.36
CA PRO A 23 -4.88 3.45 -6.73
C PRO A 23 -5.61 4.79 -6.83
N TYR A 24 -6.48 5.10 -5.85
CA TYR A 24 -7.13 6.40 -5.78
C TYR A 24 -6.10 7.53 -5.65
N GLY A 25 -5.11 7.36 -4.77
CA GLY A 25 -3.99 8.29 -4.64
C GLY A 25 -3.22 8.46 -5.95
N ILE A 26 -2.90 7.37 -6.67
CA ILE A 26 -2.17 7.42 -7.94
C ILE A 26 -2.95 8.24 -8.98
N VAL A 27 -4.24 7.97 -9.14
CA VAL A 27 -5.09 8.69 -10.10
C VAL A 27 -5.16 10.17 -9.72
N ASN A 28 -5.35 10.48 -8.44
CA ASN A 28 -5.40 11.86 -7.97
C ASN A 28 -4.08 12.60 -8.22
N THR A 29 -2.94 11.96 -7.95
CA THR A 29 -1.62 12.55 -8.23
C THR A 29 -1.36 12.67 -9.74
N MET A 30 -1.88 11.78 -10.58
CA MET A 30 -1.81 11.93 -12.04
C MET A 30 -2.65 13.11 -12.55
N VAL A 31 -3.80 13.38 -11.91
CA VAL A 31 -4.59 14.59 -12.18
C VAL A 31 -3.79 15.83 -11.78
N SER A 32 -3.23 15.87 -10.56
CA SER A 32 -2.34 16.95 -10.14
C SER A 32 -1.15 17.12 -11.10
N LEU A 33 -0.53 16.04 -11.57
CA LEU A 33 0.57 16.10 -12.52
C LEU A 33 0.15 16.76 -13.85
N LYS A 34 -1.11 16.60 -14.27
CA LYS A 34 -1.61 17.21 -15.50
C LYS A 34 -1.94 18.69 -15.35
N TYR A 35 -2.39 19.12 -14.16
CA TYR A 35 -2.95 20.45 -13.96
C TYR A 35 -2.04 21.40 -13.15
N GLU A 36 -1.08 20.87 -12.40
CA GLU A 36 -0.21 21.63 -11.52
C GLU A 36 1.21 21.79 -12.07
N THR A 37 1.56 21.16 -13.20
CA THR A 37 2.87 21.31 -13.85
C THR A 37 2.75 22.08 -15.17
N GLU A 38 3.79 22.83 -15.53
CA GLU A 38 3.83 23.59 -16.79
C GLU A 38 3.93 22.69 -18.02
N ASN A 39 4.70 21.61 -17.92
CA ASN A 39 4.84 20.62 -18.98
C ASN A 39 4.55 19.20 -18.48
N ILE A 40 4.18 18.33 -19.42
CA ILE A 40 3.94 16.90 -19.18
C ILE A 40 5.17 16.13 -18.67
N ASN A 41 6.37 16.69 -18.86
CA ASN A 41 7.63 16.10 -18.39
C ASN A 41 8.09 16.67 -17.05
N ASP A 42 7.44 17.74 -16.56
CA ASP A 42 7.77 18.32 -15.27
C ASP A 42 7.11 17.51 -14.16
N CYS A 43 7.86 17.30 -13.09
CA CYS A 43 7.44 16.47 -11.96
C CYS A 43 7.12 17.28 -10.71
N VAL A 44 7.48 18.56 -10.68
CA VAL A 44 7.31 19.44 -9.51
C VAL A 44 6.04 20.27 -9.70
N SER A 45 5.14 20.22 -8.73
CA SER A 45 3.92 21.03 -8.73
C SER A 45 4.23 22.51 -8.52
N ASN A 46 3.64 23.37 -9.34
CA ASN A 46 3.67 24.82 -9.17
C ASN A 46 2.77 25.32 -8.03
N VAL A 47 1.87 24.47 -7.52
CA VAL A 47 0.94 24.83 -6.44
C VAL A 47 1.58 24.63 -5.07
N ASN A 48 2.23 23.48 -4.85
CA ASN A 48 2.75 23.08 -3.54
C ASN A 48 4.24 22.73 -3.54
N GLY A 49 4.92 22.75 -4.69
CA GLY A 49 6.35 22.44 -4.81
C GLY A 49 6.71 20.96 -4.63
N ILE A 50 5.73 20.07 -4.54
CA ILE A 50 5.96 18.64 -4.28
C ILE A 50 6.34 17.92 -5.59
N ASN A 51 7.25 16.95 -5.49
CA ASN A 51 7.52 16.03 -6.59
C ASN A 51 6.41 14.97 -6.70
N LEU A 52 5.52 15.19 -7.68
CA LEU A 52 4.38 14.34 -7.98
C LEU A 52 4.80 12.99 -8.58
N CYS A 53 5.89 12.96 -9.36
CA CYS A 53 6.44 11.72 -9.92
C CYS A 53 6.95 10.77 -8.83
N ASP A 54 7.68 11.31 -7.83
CA ASP A 54 8.10 10.56 -6.66
C ASP A 54 6.91 10.07 -5.83
N THR A 55 5.89 10.92 -5.68
CA THR A 55 4.66 10.55 -5.00
C THR A 55 3.96 9.37 -5.68
N ILE A 56 3.81 9.40 -7.01
CA ILE A 56 3.26 8.28 -7.80
C ILE A 56 4.13 7.03 -7.65
N ARG A 57 5.46 7.16 -7.72
CA ARG A 57 6.40 6.04 -7.55
C ARG A 57 6.23 5.38 -6.18
N ASN A 58 6.18 6.18 -5.12
CA ASN A 58 6.01 5.70 -3.76
C ASN A 58 4.65 5.02 -3.56
N LEU A 59 3.57 5.59 -4.10
CA LEU A 59 2.25 4.96 -4.05
C LEU A 59 2.22 3.61 -4.77
N LYS A 60 2.88 3.48 -5.92
CA LYS A 60 3.04 2.19 -6.62
C LYS A 60 3.81 1.17 -5.79
N ILE A 61 4.91 1.59 -5.15
CA ILE A 61 5.69 0.72 -4.26
C ILE A 61 4.84 0.24 -3.09
N ILE A 62 4.10 1.15 -2.43
CA ILE A 62 3.21 0.81 -1.31
C ILE A 62 2.11 -0.16 -1.77
N PHE A 63 1.52 0.07 -2.95
CA PHE A 63 0.51 -0.84 -3.52
C PHE A 63 1.06 -2.26 -3.69
N VAL A 64 2.23 -2.40 -4.32
CA VAL A 64 2.88 -3.72 -4.50
C VAL A 64 3.20 -4.35 -3.14
N PHE A 65 3.72 -3.57 -2.19
CA PHE A 65 4.01 -4.05 -0.84
C PHE A 65 2.76 -4.58 -0.13
N CYS A 66 1.62 -3.86 -0.20
CA CYS A 66 0.35 -4.31 0.37
C CYS A 66 -0.13 -5.63 -0.23
N LEU A 67 0.01 -5.80 -1.56
CA LEU A 67 -0.35 -7.06 -2.23
C LEU A 67 0.54 -8.22 -1.79
N VAL A 68 1.86 -8.01 -1.78
CA VAL A 68 2.83 -9.03 -1.32
C VAL A 68 2.57 -9.40 0.13
N LEU A 69 2.32 -8.42 0.99
CA LEU A 69 2.00 -8.64 2.40
C LEU A 69 0.70 -9.43 2.58
N LEU A 70 -0.34 -9.13 1.80
CA LEU A 70 -1.60 -9.90 1.82
C LEU A 70 -1.38 -11.36 1.43
N VAL A 71 -0.69 -11.60 0.31
CA VAL A 71 -0.37 -12.95 -0.15
C VAL A 71 0.43 -13.70 0.92
N PHE A 72 1.44 -13.06 1.50
CA PHE A 72 2.24 -13.64 2.57
C PHE A 72 1.40 -13.99 3.81
N LEU A 73 0.55 -13.08 4.28
CA LEU A 73 -0.31 -13.30 5.45
C LEU A 73 -1.31 -14.44 5.20
N ILE A 74 -1.91 -14.51 4.01
CA ILE A 74 -2.84 -15.58 3.63
C ILE A 74 -2.12 -16.92 3.55
N TYR A 75 -0.96 -16.97 2.89
CA TYR A 75 -0.17 -18.19 2.73
C TYR A 75 0.29 -18.75 4.09
N PHE A 76 0.83 -17.89 4.96
CA PHE A 76 1.29 -18.28 6.29
C PHE A 76 0.20 -18.30 7.36
N ARG A 77 -1.09 -18.11 7.00
CA ARG A 77 -2.23 -18.05 7.92
C ARG A 77 -2.22 -19.16 8.96
N LYS A 78 -2.05 -20.42 8.52
CA LYS A 78 -2.08 -21.60 9.41
C LYS A 78 -0.93 -21.55 10.43
N LYS A 79 0.29 -21.23 9.98
CA LYS A 79 1.48 -21.11 10.82
C LYS A 79 1.40 -19.93 11.80
N ILE A 80 0.78 -18.82 11.39
CA ILE A 80 0.65 -17.60 12.21
C ILE A 80 -0.46 -17.75 13.25
N LEU A 81 -1.63 -18.26 12.87
CA LEU A 81 -2.80 -18.35 13.76
C LEU A 81 -2.77 -19.60 14.65
N ASN A 82 -2.16 -20.69 14.21
CA ASN A 82 -2.12 -21.95 14.96
C ASN A 82 -0.71 -22.56 14.99
N PRO A 83 0.21 -21.99 15.79
CA PRO A 83 1.61 -22.40 15.80
C PRO A 83 1.85 -23.84 16.30
N LYS A 84 0.89 -24.43 17.04
CA LYS A 84 1.00 -25.77 17.63
C LYS A 84 0.74 -26.92 16.65
N SER A 85 0.23 -26.64 15.44
CA SER A 85 -0.15 -27.66 14.44
C SER A 85 1.04 -28.26 13.65
N ASN A 86 2.28 -27.79 13.86
CA ASN A 86 3.47 -28.31 13.16
C ASN A 86 4.50 -28.91 14.13
N ALA A 87 4.07 -29.34 15.32
CA ALA A 87 4.91 -29.94 16.35
C ALA A 87 4.55 -31.42 16.63
N GLU A 88 3.82 -32.06 15.72
CA GLU A 88 3.60 -33.52 15.67
C GLU A 88 4.33 -34.10 14.46
#